data_AF-A0A644SVD4-F1
#
_entry.id   AF-A0A644SVD4-F1
#
_cell.length_a   1.000
_cell.length_b   1.000
_cell.length_c   1.000
_cell.angle_alpha   90.00
_cell.angle_beta   90.00
_cell.angle_gamma   90.00
#
_symmetry.space_group_name_H-M   'P 1'
#
loop_
_entity.id
_entity.type
_entity.pdbx_description
1 polymer ?
#
loop_
_entity_poly.entity_id
_entity_poly.type
_entity_poly.pdbx_seq_one_letter_code
_entity_poly.pdbx_strand_id
1 'polypeptide(L)'
;MIGVKYYVEINWKRIIDYSVKPHPPGCGIFCLFPLVIYEHPLYNETEVINMANKLAEVLDFIKNYHHPYPPTVREIAAGVGLSSSATVHRYLYLLEQQGYIAHEPNCPRTIRVIK
;
A
#
# COMPACT_ATOMS: atom_id res chain seq x y z
N MET A 1 18.12 -13.34 -21.17
CA MET A 1 16.82 -13.98 -21.42
C MET A 1 15.84 -13.45 -20.40
N ILE A 2 14.71 -12.98 -20.90
CA ILE A 2 13.79 -12.02 -20.30
C ILE A 2 12.96 -12.72 -19.22
N GLY A 3 12.87 -12.14 -18.02
CA GLY A 3 12.17 -12.76 -16.90
C GLY A 3 11.68 -11.78 -15.84
N VAL A 4 11.45 -10.51 -16.19
CA VAL A 4 10.69 -9.60 -15.33
C VAL A 4 9.20 -9.90 -15.55
N LYS A 5 8.76 -11.08 -15.09
CA LYS A 5 7.32 -11.34 -14.91
C LYS A 5 6.87 -10.41 -13.78
N TYR A 6 5.63 -9.93 -13.86
CA TYR A 6 5.00 -8.91 -13.00
C TYR A 6 5.19 -7.45 -13.45
N TYR A 7 4.88 -7.17 -14.72
CA TYR A 7 4.07 -5.98 -15.01
C TYR A 7 2.62 -6.43 -15.14
N VAL A 8 1.96 -6.61 -13.99
CA VAL A 8 0.50 -6.67 -13.95
C VAL A 8 0.01 -5.25 -14.27
N GLU A 9 -1.07 -5.14 -15.05
CA GLU A 9 -1.76 -3.93 -15.54
C GLU A 9 -2.29 -2.99 -14.44
N ILE A 10 -1.47 -2.69 -13.45
CA ILE A 10 -1.80 -1.87 -12.29
C ILE A 10 -1.13 -0.53 -12.54
N ASN A 11 -1.92 0.54 -12.61
CA ASN A 11 -1.41 1.89 -12.83
C ASN A 11 -0.77 2.43 -11.55
N TRP A 12 0.43 1.91 -11.22
CA TRP A 12 1.15 2.20 -9.98
C TRP A 12 1.58 3.65 -9.83
N LYS A 13 1.69 4.41 -10.93
CA LYS A 13 1.96 5.86 -10.89
C LYS A 13 0.91 6.62 -10.08
N ARG A 14 -0.35 6.20 -10.13
CA ARG A 14 -1.48 6.84 -9.41
C ARG A 14 -1.50 6.52 -7.90
N ILE A 15 -0.83 5.45 -7.48
CA ILE A 15 -0.80 4.94 -6.10
C ILE A 15 0.22 5.70 -5.25
N ILE A 16 1.38 6.02 -5.83
CA ILE A 16 2.45 6.75 -5.16
C ILE A 16 1.99 8.18 -4.84
N ASP A 17 1.32 8.82 -5.80
CA ASP A 17 0.76 10.17 -5.66
C ASP A 17 -0.19 10.31 -4.46
N TYR A 18 -0.93 9.25 -4.13
CA TYR A 18 -1.88 9.25 -3.01
C TYR A 18 -1.23 9.17 -1.63
N SER A 19 -0.01 8.62 -1.52
CA SER A 19 0.70 8.53 -0.24
C SER A 19 1.40 9.83 0.16
N VAL A 20 1.53 10.78 -0.75
CA VAL A 20 2.24 12.05 -0.53
C VAL A 20 1.25 13.21 -0.37
N LYS A 21 -0.05 12.92 -0.25
CA LYS A 21 -1.06 13.97 -0.07
C LYS A 21 -0.74 14.78 1.19
N PRO A 22 -0.57 16.11 1.08
CA PRO A 22 -0.32 16.94 2.23
C PRO A 22 -1.50 16.81 3.20
N HIS A 23 -1.20 16.51 4.45
CA HIS A 23 -2.15 16.47 5.54
C HIS A 23 -2.95 17.78 5.55
N PRO A 24 -4.29 17.74 5.74
CA PRO A 24 -5.10 18.95 5.78
C PRO A 24 -4.57 19.86 6.91
N PRO A 25 -4.45 21.19 6.66
CA PRO A 25 -3.98 22.10 7.68
C PRO A 25 -4.92 22.06 8.89
N GLY A 26 -4.42 21.60 10.03
CA GLY A 26 -5.19 21.42 11.27
C GLY A 26 -4.88 20.14 12.06
N CYS A 27 -4.21 19.16 11.47
CA CYS A 27 -3.72 17.99 12.20
C CYS A 27 -2.32 18.29 12.77
N GLY A 28 -2.20 18.43 14.09
CA GLY A 28 -0.97 18.85 14.73
C GLY A 28 0.19 17.88 14.47
N ILE A 29 1.19 18.35 13.72
CA ILE A 29 2.62 18.40 14.10
C ILE A 29 3.27 19.41 13.13
N PHE A 30 3.53 20.61 13.68
CA PHE A 30 4.45 21.65 13.20
C PHE A 30 4.20 22.29 11.81
N CYS A 31 3.18 23.15 11.73
CA CYS A 31 2.96 24.07 10.61
C CYS A 31 3.88 25.31 10.70
N LEU A 32 5.07 25.24 10.11
CA LEU A 32 5.86 26.41 9.69
C LEU A 32 6.81 26.00 8.55
N PHE A 33 6.26 25.79 7.35
CA PHE A 33 7.06 25.75 6.12
C PHE A 33 6.29 26.52 5.03
N PRO A 34 6.96 27.42 4.27
CA PRO A 34 6.32 28.35 3.35
C PRO A 34 5.78 27.63 2.10
N LEU A 35 4.94 28.32 1.31
CA LEU A 35 4.45 27.88 0.00
C LEU A 35 5.61 27.31 -0.85
N VAL A 36 5.67 25.99 -0.95
CA VAL A 36 6.51 25.29 -1.94
C VAL A 36 5.56 24.57 -2.88
N ILE A 37 5.66 24.96 -4.14
CA ILE A 37 5.15 24.23 -5.30
C ILE A 37 6.06 22.99 -5.39
N TYR A 38 5.66 21.85 -4.81
CA TYR A 38 6.49 20.63 -4.86
C TYR A 38 6.26 19.90 -6.19
N GLU A 39 7.11 20.14 -7.18
CA GLU A 39 7.59 19.03 -8.00
C GLU A 39 8.42 18.15 -7.07
N HIS A 40 7.88 16.99 -6.68
CA HIS A 40 8.47 16.14 -5.64
C HIS A 40 9.60 15.28 -6.22
N PRO A 41 10.90 15.63 -6.05
CA PRO A 41 12.03 14.93 -6.65
C PRO A 41 12.59 13.83 -5.73
N LEU A 42 11.93 13.57 -4.59
CA LEU A 42 12.44 12.71 -3.51
C LEU A 42 11.86 11.30 -3.52
N TYR A 43 11.76 10.68 -4.69
CA TYR A 43 11.64 9.23 -4.75
C TYR A 43 12.55 8.70 -5.85
N ASN A 44 13.44 7.80 -5.46
CA ASN A 44 14.23 7.04 -6.42
C ASN A 44 13.29 6.04 -7.14
N GLU A 45 13.38 5.95 -8.46
CA GLU A 45 12.59 5.01 -9.27
C GLU A 45 12.68 3.56 -8.75
N THR A 46 13.82 3.14 -8.21
CA THR A 46 14.00 1.80 -7.63
C THR A 46 13.22 1.60 -6.33
N GLU A 47 13.06 2.64 -5.50
CA GLU A 47 12.28 2.55 -4.26
C GLU A 47 10.79 2.41 -4.55
N VAL A 48 10.32 3.15 -5.55
CA VAL A 48 8.96 3.04 -6.08
C VAL A 48 8.69 1.63 -6.61
N ILE A 49 9.61 1.08 -7.40
CA ILE A 49 9.49 -0.28 -7.93
C ILE A 49 9.46 -1.29 -6.78
N ASN A 50 10.32 -1.14 -5.78
CA ASN A 50 10.34 -2.03 -4.61
C ASN A 50 9.03 -1.99 -3.82
N MET A 51 8.47 -0.79 -3.60
CA MET A 51 7.16 -0.64 -2.93
C MET A 51 6.04 -1.32 -3.71
N ALA A 52 6.02 -1.15 -5.03
CA ALA A 52 5.03 -1.79 -5.91
C ALA A 52 5.14 -3.32 -5.87
N ASN A 53 6.36 -3.86 -5.87
CA ASN A 53 6.59 -5.30 -5.71
C ASN A 53 6.04 -5.80 -4.37
N LYS A 54 6.29 -5.09 -3.27
CA LYS A 54 5.74 -5.44 -1.95
C LYS A 54 4.22 -5.36 -1.87
N LEU A 55 3.61 -4.39 -2.54
CA LEU A 55 2.16 -4.30 -2.67
C LEU A 55 1.57 -5.51 -3.41
N ALA A 56 2.22 -5.93 -4.51
CA ALA A 56 1.82 -7.12 -5.25
C ALA A 56 1.95 -8.39 -4.39
N GLU A 57 3.07 -8.55 -3.67
CA GLU A 57 3.27 -9.67 -2.73
C GLU A 57 2.18 -9.74 -1.66
N VAL A 58 1.77 -8.60 -1.10
CA VAL A 58 0.65 -8.53 -0.13
C VAL A 58 -0.65 -8.99 -0.76
N LEU A 59 -0.97 -8.53 -1.98
CA LEU A 59 -2.20 -8.92 -2.66
C LEU A 59 -2.21 -10.42 -2.95
N ASP A 60 -1.09 -10.96 -3.44
CA ASP A 60 -0.94 -12.38 -3.73
C ASP A 60 -1.03 -13.24 -2.47
N PHE A 61 -0.48 -12.76 -1.35
CA PHE A 61 -0.62 -13.42 -0.05
C PHE A 61 -2.09 -13.51 0.38
N ILE A 62 -2.85 -12.41 0.27
CA ILE A 62 -4.27 -12.38 0.63
C ILE A 62 -5.08 -13.31 -0.30
N LYS A 63 -4.77 -13.36 -1.60
CA LYS A 63 -5.44 -14.24 -2.57
C LYS A 63 -5.21 -15.72 -2.30
N ASN A 64 -3.99 -16.09 -1.88
CA ASN A 64 -3.60 -17.48 -1.60
C ASN A 64 -3.83 -17.88 -0.13
N TYR A 65 -4.49 -17.04 0.67
CA TYR A 65 -4.76 -17.34 2.07
C TYR A 65 -5.95 -18.30 2.19
N HIS A 66 -5.68 -19.59 2.40
CA HIS A 66 -6.68 -20.67 2.40
C HIS A 66 -7.36 -20.94 3.76
N HIS A 67 -7.29 -20.01 4.71
CA HIS A 67 -7.93 -20.19 6.01
C HIS A 67 -9.41 -19.80 5.99
N PRO A 68 -10.23 -20.33 6.91
CA PRO A 68 -11.67 -20.00 7.00
C PRO A 68 -11.96 -18.54 7.40
N TYR A 69 -10.93 -17.76 7.73
CA TYR A 69 -11.05 -16.36 8.16
C TYR A 69 -10.11 -15.47 7.34
N PRO A 70 -10.44 -14.19 7.13
CA PRO A 70 -9.52 -13.25 6.50
C PRO A 70 -8.23 -13.06 7.32
N PRO A 71 -7.07 -12.88 6.66
CA PRO A 71 -5.80 -12.72 7.35
C PRO A 71 -5.76 -11.40 8.13
N THR A 72 -5.14 -11.43 9.30
CA THR A 72 -4.86 -10.24 10.10
C THR A 72 -3.63 -9.50 9.58
N VAL A 73 -3.51 -8.21 9.90
CA VAL A 73 -2.37 -7.37 9.53
C VAL A 73 -1.02 -7.99 9.97
N ARG A 74 -0.99 -8.65 11.12
CA ARG A 74 0.21 -9.32 11.65
C ARG A 74 0.58 -10.57 10.83
N GLU A 75 -0.41 -11.35 10.40
CA GLU A 75 -0.19 -12.52 9.55
C GLU A 75 0.29 -12.11 8.17
N ILE A 76 -0.27 -11.04 7.60
CA ILE A 76 0.21 -10.47 6.33
C ILE A 76 1.66 -9.98 6.47
N ALA A 77 1.98 -9.28 7.56
CA ALA A 77 3.35 -8.83 7.82
C ALA A 77 4.34 -10.01 7.88
N ALA A 78 3.97 -11.07 8.62
CA ALA A 78 4.79 -12.27 8.74
C ALA A 78 4.91 -13.03 7.41
N GLY A 79 3.83 -13.12 6.62
CA GLY A 79 3.81 -13.80 5.33
C GLY A 79 4.64 -13.12 4.24
N VAL A 80 4.71 -11.79 4.25
CA VAL A 80 5.45 -10.97 3.27
C VAL A 80 6.85 -10.58 3.76
N GLY A 81 7.18 -10.86 5.03
CA GLY A 81 8.47 -10.55 5.65
C GLY A 81 8.64 -9.05 5.95
N LEU A 82 7.57 -8.35 6.30
CA LEU A 82 7.61 -6.93 6.67
C LEU A 82 7.75 -6.79 8.19
N SER A 83 8.67 -5.93 8.62
CA SER A 83 8.94 -5.69 10.04
C SER A 83 7.92 -4.77 10.72
N SER A 84 7.28 -3.87 9.96
CA SER A 84 6.36 -2.87 10.49
C SER A 84 4.91 -3.10 10.04
N SER A 85 4.00 -3.24 11.00
CA SER A 85 2.56 -3.31 10.76
C SER A 85 2.01 -2.01 10.14
N ALA A 86 2.64 -0.86 10.41
CA ALA A 86 2.25 0.43 9.84
C ALA A 86 2.41 0.44 8.31
N THR A 87 3.47 -0.20 7.80
CA THR A 87 3.69 -0.35 6.36
C THR A 87 2.61 -1.22 5.72
N VAL A 88 2.17 -2.28 6.41
CA VAL A 88 1.07 -3.15 5.94
C VAL A 88 -0.26 -2.38 5.90
N HIS A 89 -0.58 -1.60 6.93
CA HIS A 89 -1.77 -0.74 6.92
C HIS A 89 -1.77 0.22 5.73
N ARG A 90 -0.63 0.85 5.45
CA ARG A 90 -0.47 1.70 4.26
C ARG A 90 -0.71 0.91 2.98
N TYR A 91 -0.17 -0.29 2.86
CA TYR A 91 -0.35 -1.13 1.66
C TYR A 91 -1.81 -1.57 1.46
N LEU A 92 -2.51 -1.95 2.53
CA LEU A 92 -3.92 -2.29 2.47
C LEU A 92 -4.77 -1.09 2.02
N TYR A 93 -4.52 0.10 2.57
CA TYR A 93 -5.19 1.32 2.16
C TYR A 93 -4.98 1.62 0.67
N LEU A 94 -3.75 1.46 0.17
CA LEU A 94 -3.46 1.67 -1.25
C LEU A 94 -4.19 0.67 -2.15
N LEU A 95 -4.25 -0.61 -1.75
CA LEU A 95 -4.99 -1.64 -2.48
C LEU A 95 -6.50 -1.38 -2.48
N GLU A 96 -7.03 -0.82 -1.40
CA GLU A 96 -8.43 -0.42 -1.30
C GLU A 96 -8.76 0.76 -2.22
N GLN A 97 -7.92 1.79 -2.24
CA GLN A 97 -8.10 2.95 -3.12
C GLN A 97 -8.07 2.55 -4.61
N GLN A 98 -7.38 1.45 -4.95
CA GLN A 98 -7.41 0.91 -6.31
C GLN A 98 -8.59 -0.04 -6.58
N GLY A 99 -9.35 -0.42 -5.56
CA GLY A 99 -10.47 -1.35 -5.67
C GLY A 99 -10.05 -2.82 -5.82
N TYR A 100 -8.84 -3.19 -5.41
CA TYR A 100 -8.43 -4.60 -5.35
C TYR A 100 -9.03 -5.31 -4.14
N ILE A 101 -9.08 -4.59 -3.01
CA ILE A 101 -9.64 -5.09 -1.75
C ILE A 101 -10.68 -4.11 -1.20
N ALA A 102 -11.57 -4.59 -0.34
CA ALA A 102 -12.38 -3.77 0.54
C ALA A 102 -12.16 -4.23 1.98
N HIS A 103 -12.08 -3.28 2.91
CA HIS A 103 -12.08 -3.58 4.33
C HIS A 103 -12.95 -2.59 5.09
N GLU A 104 -13.53 -3.06 6.19
CA GLU A 104 -14.30 -2.19 7.09
C GLU A 104 -13.33 -1.63 8.16
N PRO A 105 -13.21 -0.30 8.32
CA PRO A 105 -12.16 0.32 9.14
C PRO A 105 -12.24 -0.05 10.63
N ASN A 106 -13.43 -0.44 11.13
CA ASN A 106 -13.64 -0.85 12.51
C ASN A 106 -13.62 -2.38 12.70
N CYS A 107 -13.48 -3.15 11.62
CA CYS A 107 -13.55 -4.61 11.65
C CYS A 107 -12.31 -5.21 10.98
N PRO A 108 -11.27 -5.59 11.75
CA PRO A 108 -9.99 -6.04 11.21
C PRO A 108 -10.06 -7.36 10.40
N ARG A 109 -11.15 -8.14 10.56
CA ARG A 109 -11.37 -9.43 9.89
C ARG A 109 -12.44 -9.36 8.80
N THR A 110 -12.47 -8.26 8.05
CA THR A 110 -13.47 -8.05 6.98
C THR A 110 -12.83 -7.85 5.60
N ILE A 111 -11.52 -8.09 5.48
CA ILE A 111 -10.80 -7.95 4.20
C ILE A 111 -11.42 -8.89 3.16
N ARG A 112 -11.92 -8.31 2.07
CA ARG A 112 -12.50 -9.02 0.92
C ARG A 112 -11.74 -8.64 -0.35
N VAL A 113 -11.37 -9.64 -1.14
CA VAL A 113 -10.80 -9.43 -2.47
C VAL A 113 -11.92 -9.23 -3.49
N ILE A 114 -11.86 -8.16 -4.28
CA ILE A 114 -12.90 -7.80 -5.26
C ILE A 114 -12.52 -8.25 -6.68
N LYS A 115 -11.21 -8.30 -7.01
CA LYS A 115 -10.70 -8.47 -8.38
C LYS A 115 -9.71 -9.62 -8.55
#